data_AF-A0A397Y2K7-F1
#
_entry.id   AF-A0A397Y2K7-F1
#
_cell.length_a   1.000
_cell.length_b   1.000
_cell.length_c   1.000
_cell.angle_alpha   90.00
_cell.angle_beta   90.00
_cell.angle_gamma   90.00
#
_symmetry.space_group_name_H-M   'P 1'
#
loop_
_entity.id
_entity.type
_entity.pdbx_description
1 polymer ?
#
loop_
_entity_poly.entity_id
_entity_poly.type
_entity_poly.pdbx_seq_one_letter_code
_entity_poly.pdbx_strand_id
1 'polypeptide(L)'
;MEAIVNKPDILSFSIASKIPVSESIRQELLEIDGVSYRLQREIELLESFDRVRCKHCQSVVARRSDMLVMSSDGPLGAYVNPHGYVHEIMTFYKANDIAISGRSVKEDSWFPGYAWTIANCATCETQLGWLFTATSKKLKPSSFWAVRSSQVADDMR
;
A
#
# COMPACT_ATOMS: atom_id res chain seq x y z
N MET A 1 14.51 6.35 -11.68
CA MET A 1 14.67 4.88 -11.81
C MET A 1 15.92 4.53 -12.62
N GLU A 2 16.18 5.17 -13.77
CA GLU A 2 17.36 4.88 -14.63
C GLU A 2 18.73 4.93 -13.93
N ALA A 3 18.90 5.80 -12.93
CA ALA A 3 20.16 5.89 -12.17
C ALA A 3 20.45 4.69 -11.24
N ILE A 4 19.44 3.85 -10.94
CA ILE A 4 19.52 2.79 -9.94
C ILE A 4 19.65 1.40 -10.59
N VAL A 5 19.17 1.23 -11.83
CA VAL A 5 19.15 -0.06 -12.53
C VAL A 5 20.55 -0.66 -12.68
N ASN A 6 21.58 0.18 -12.82
CA ASN A 6 22.98 -0.26 -12.97
C ASN A 6 23.72 -0.51 -11.64
N LYS A 7 23.02 -0.39 -10.50
CA LYS A 7 23.59 -0.58 -9.14
C LYS A 7 22.73 -1.62 -8.42
N PRO A 8 23.03 -2.92 -8.61
CA PRO A 8 22.12 -3.99 -8.18
C PRO A 8 21.95 -4.05 -6.65
N ASP A 9 22.97 -3.64 -5.90
CA ASP A 9 22.93 -3.48 -4.44
C ASP A 9 21.85 -2.48 -4.00
N ILE A 10 21.84 -1.28 -4.59
CA ILE A 10 20.84 -0.24 -4.31
C ILE A 10 19.48 -0.65 -4.87
N LEU A 11 19.46 -1.25 -6.06
CA LEU A 11 18.24 -1.69 -6.72
C LEU A 11 17.45 -2.68 -5.86
N SER A 12 18.12 -3.70 -5.30
CA SER A 12 17.45 -4.71 -4.47
C SER A 12 16.72 -4.06 -3.29
N PHE A 13 17.41 -3.25 -2.48
CA PHE A 13 16.76 -2.53 -1.38
C PHE A 13 15.67 -1.56 -1.85
N SER A 14 15.85 -0.91 -3.01
CA SER A 14 14.81 -0.05 -3.58
C SER A 14 13.56 -0.85 -3.93
N ILE A 15 13.68 -2.03 -4.54
CA ILE A 15 12.55 -2.91 -4.85
C ILE A 15 11.93 -3.40 -3.57
N ALA A 16 12.72 -4.00 -2.65
CA ALA A 16 12.25 -4.49 -1.36
C ALA A 16 11.44 -3.44 -0.57
N SER A 17 11.85 -2.17 -0.61
CA SER A 17 11.12 -1.08 0.05
C SER A 17 9.71 -0.83 -0.50
N LYS A 18 9.44 -1.27 -1.74
CA LYS A 18 8.19 -1.06 -2.48
C LYS A 18 7.33 -2.31 -2.62
N ILE A 19 7.77 -3.47 -2.11
CA ILE A 19 6.95 -4.68 -2.13
C ILE A 19 5.92 -4.60 -0.97
N PRO A 20 4.63 -4.84 -1.26
CA PRO A 20 3.57 -4.89 -0.24
C PRO A 20 3.59 -6.20 0.55
N VAL A 21 4.50 -6.29 1.51
CA VAL A 21 4.67 -7.44 2.40
C VAL A 21 4.55 -7.05 3.86
N SER A 22 4.30 -8.04 4.73
CA SER A 22 4.31 -7.88 6.18
C SER A 22 5.66 -7.43 6.71
N GLU A 23 5.66 -6.98 7.96
CA GLU A 23 6.86 -6.61 8.70
C GLU A 23 7.84 -7.79 8.83
N SER A 24 7.35 -9.03 8.97
CA SER A 24 8.22 -10.20 9.08
C SER A 24 8.96 -10.50 7.78
N ILE A 25 8.28 -10.46 6.63
CA ILE A 25 8.94 -10.66 5.32
C ILE A 25 9.84 -9.47 5.01
N ARG A 26 9.45 -8.25 5.40
CA ARG A 26 10.30 -7.08 5.24
C ARG A 26 11.60 -7.21 6.03
N GLN A 27 11.53 -7.71 7.26
CA GLN A 27 12.72 -8.02 8.06
C GLN A 27 13.58 -9.10 7.39
N GLU A 28 12.96 -10.17 6.88
CA GLU A 28 13.64 -11.22 6.10
C GLU A 28 14.44 -10.62 4.93
N LEU A 29 13.81 -9.77 4.10
CA LEU A 29 14.47 -9.13 2.97
C LEU A 29 15.68 -8.26 3.38
N LEU A 30 15.60 -7.60 4.54
CA LEU A 30 16.70 -6.79 5.09
C LEU A 30 17.87 -7.65 5.58
N GLU A 31 17.58 -8.84 6.09
CA GLU A 31 18.58 -9.78 6.65
C GLU A 31 19.29 -10.62 5.58
N ILE A 32 18.72 -10.76 4.38
CA ILE A 32 19.36 -11.49 3.28
C ILE A 32 20.69 -10.84 2.92
N ASP A 33 21.78 -11.58 3.17
CA ASP A 33 23.12 -11.24 2.72
C ASP A 33 23.33 -11.76 1.29
N GLY A 34 23.66 -10.85 0.38
CA GLY A 34 23.82 -11.14 -1.05
C GLY A 34 22.69 -10.58 -1.93
N VAL A 35 23.09 -9.72 -2.86
CA VAL A 35 22.19 -9.00 -3.78
C VAL A 35 21.36 -9.96 -4.64
N SER A 36 21.98 -11.01 -5.19
CA SER A 36 21.29 -11.97 -6.05
C SER A 36 20.20 -12.74 -5.31
N TYR A 37 20.46 -13.14 -4.06
CA TYR A 37 19.48 -13.85 -3.24
C TYR A 37 18.30 -12.96 -2.87
N ARG A 38 18.56 -11.68 -2.56
CA ARG A 38 17.48 -10.73 -2.27
C ARG A 38 16.62 -10.48 -3.51
N LEU A 39 17.23 -10.25 -4.67
CA LEU A 39 16.50 -10.08 -5.94
C LEU A 39 15.68 -11.32 -6.30
N GLN A 40 16.20 -12.53 -6.09
CA GLN A 40 15.45 -13.78 -6.30
C GLN A 40 14.22 -13.84 -5.38
N ARG A 41 14.40 -13.54 -4.10
CA ARG A 41 13.31 -13.51 -3.12
C ARG A 41 12.25 -12.46 -3.47
N GLU A 42 12.68 -11.27 -3.90
CA GLU A 42 11.80 -10.21 -4.38
C GLU A 42 10.97 -10.66 -5.59
N ILE A 43 11.56 -11.38 -6.54
CA ILE A 43 10.84 -11.94 -7.69
C ILE A 43 9.78 -12.93 -7.23
N GLU A 44 10.11 -13.88 -6.34
CA GLU A 44 9.15 -14.84 -5.80
C GLU A 44 7.96 -14.16 -5.10
N LEU A 45 8.23 -13.14 -4.29
CA LEU A 45 7.21 -12.35 -3.61
C LEU A 45 6.32 -11.60 -4.60
N LEU A 46 6.93 -11.01 -5.63
CA LEU A 46 6.19 -10.35 -6.69
C LEU A 46 5.36 -11.34 -7.51
N GLU A 47 5.84 -12.53 -7.82
CA GLU A 47 5.09 -13.52 -8.60
C GLU A 47 3.91 -14.11 -7.81
N SER A 48 4.04 -14.25 -6.50
CA SER A 48 2.99 -14.78 -5.62
C SER A 48 1.93 -13.75 -5.21
N PHE A 49 2.27 -12.44 -5.23
CA PHE A 49 1.36 -11.38 -4.81
C PHE A 49 0.21 -11.14 -5.79
N ASP A 50 -0.98 -11.69 -5.48
CA ASP A 50 -2.24 -11.46 -6.21
C ASP A 50 -3.25 -10.67 -5.37
N ARG A 51 -3.43 -11.02 -4.09
CA ARG A 51 -4.49 -10.47 -3.25
C ARG A 51 -3.95 -9.77 -2.03
N VAL A 52 -4.72 -8.80 -1.58
CA VAL A 52 -4.50 -8.08 -0.33
C VAL A 52 -5.62 -8.46 0.61
N ARG A 53 -5.28 -8.97 1.79
CA ARG A 53 -6.26 -9.48 2.76
C ARG A 53 -6.20 -8.72 4.05
N CYS A 54 -7.32 -8.62 4.76
CA CYS A 54 -7.34 -8.08 6.11
C CYS A 54 -6.50 -8.97 7.04
N LYS A 55 -5.57 -8.38 7.81
CA LYS A 55 -4.72 -9.09 8.76
C LYS A 55 -5.52 -9.85 9.84
N HIS A 56 -6.67 -9.31 10.23
CA HIS A 56 -7.46 -9.84 11.35
C HIS A 56 -8.44 -10.93 10.96
N CYS A 57 -9.10 -10.81 9.80
CA CYS A 57 -10.16 -11.74 9.38
C CYS A 57 -9.96 -12.38 8.02
N GLN A 58 -8.84 -12.11 7.34
CA GLN A 58 -8.44 -12.72 6.07
C GLN A 58 -9.38 -12.45 4.87
N SER A 59 -10.37 -11.55 5.02
CA SER A 59 -11.23 -11.12 3.92
C SER A 59 -10.40 -10.41 2.83
N VAL A 60 -10.78 -10.58 1.57
CA VAL A 60 -10.04 -10.04 0.44
C VAL A 60 -10.41 -8.57 0.26
N VAL A 61 -9.46 -7.69 0.56
CA VAL A 61 -9.62 -6.23 0.51
C VAL A 61 -9.37 -5.70 -0.90
N ALA A 62 -8.33 -6.17 -1.59
CA ALA A 62 -7.99 -5.70 -2.93
C ALA A 62 -7.21 -6.75 -3.73
N ARG A 63 -6.96 -6.44 -5.00
CA ARG A 63 -6.11 -7.24 -5.88
C ARG A 63 -4.97 -6.39 -6.41
N ARG A 64 -3.85 -7.05 -6.74
CA ARG A 64 -2.71 -6.40 -7.41
C ARG A 64 -3.13 -5.69 -8.70
N SER A 65 -4.04 -6.28 -9.47
CA SER A 65 -4.56 -5.70 -10.72
C SER A 65 -5.25 -4.34 -10.53
N ASP A 66 -5.71 -4.05 -9.31
CA ASP A 66 -6.36 -2.79 -8.97
C ASP A 66 -5.40 -1.77 -8.34
N MET A 67 -4.11 -2.10 -8.19
CA MET A 67 -3.12 -1.14 -7.67
C MET A 67 -3.04 0.11 -8.56
N LEU A 68 -2.86 1.23 -7.89
CA LEU A 68 -2.80 2.55 -8.48
C LEU A 68 -1.53 3.25 -8.00
N VAL A 69 -0.87 3.99 -8.88
CA VAL A 69 0.29 4.81 -8.54
C VAL A 69 -0.15 6.26 -8.38
N MET A 70 -0.14 6.76 -7.14
CA MET A 70 -0.49 8.15 -6.81
C MET A 70 0.72 9.05 -6.51
N SER A 71 1.92 8.46 -6.40
CA SER A 71 3.18 9.16 -6.10
C SER A 71 4.26 8.74 -7.10
N SER A 72 5.29 9.58 -7.28
CA SER A 72 6.50 9.23 -8.05
C SER A 72 7.25 8.04 -7.46
N ASP A 73 7.01 7.74 -6.19
CA ASP A 73 7.62 6.65 -5.44
C ASP A 73 6.97 5.28 -5.67
N GLY A 74 5.89 5.22 -6.46
CA GLY A 74 5.15 4.00 -6.77
C GLY A 74 3.81 3.90 -6.02
N PRO A 75 3.21 2.70 -5.99
CA PRO A 75 1.89 2.47 -5.37
C PRO A 75 1.96 2.37 -3.84
N LEU A 76 3.17 2.33 -3.26
CA LEU A 76 3.43 2.33 -1.83
C LEU A 76 4.14 3.62 -1.40
N GLY A 77 3.68 4.21 -0.30
CA GLY A 77 4.33 5.38 0.30
C GLY A 77 4.11 5.45 1.81
N ALA A 78 5.03 6.10 2.51
CA ALA A 78 4.94 6.38 3.93
C ALA A 78 4.50 7.84 4.14
N TYR A 79 3.45 8.04 4.92
CA TYR A 79 2.86 9.34 5.18
C TYR A 79 2.68 9.55 6.68
N VAL A 80 2.80 10.79 7.13
CA VAL A 80 2.69 11.13 8.55
C VAL A 80 1.39 11.89 8.77
N ASN A 81 0.63 11.49 9.79
CA ASN A 81 -0.57 12.24 10.20
C ASN A 81 -0.19 13.41 11.12
N PRO A 82 -1.11 14.36 11.40
CA PRO A 82 -0.83 15.52 12.26
C PRO A 82 -0.37 15.19 13.69
N HIS A 83 -0.64 13.97 14.16
CA HIS A 83 -0.24 13.50 15.49
C HIS A 83 1.13 12.79 15.48
N GLY A 84 1.81 12.75 14.33
CA GLY A 84 3.15 12.16 14.20
C GLY A 84 3.17 10.65 13.95
N TYR A 85 2.01 10.01 13.71
CA TYR A 85 2.00 8.58 13.36
C TYR A 85 2.32 8.38 11.88
N VAL A 86 3.28 7.49 11.63
CA VAL A 86 3.65 7.06 10.28
C VAL A 86 2.70 5.96 9.81
N HIS A 87 2.17 6.13 8.60
CA HIS A 87 1.33 5.17 7.91
C HIS A 87 1.95 4.85 6.56
N GLU A 88 2.45 3.62 6.41
CA GLU A 88 2.72 3.06 5.10
C GLU A 88 1.41 2.61 4.47
N ILE A 89 1.10 3.13 3.29
CA ILE A 89 -0.15 2.86 2.57
C ILE A 89 0.12 2.38 1.16
N MET A 90 -0.77 1.52 0.68
CA MET A 90 -0.90 1.11 -0.71
C MET A 90 -2.14 1.75 -1.33
N THR A 91 -2.04 2.22 -2.57
CA THR A 91 -3.18 2.82 -3.29
C THR A 91 -3.82 1.88 -4.31
N PHE A 92 -5.16 1.87 -4.38
CA PHE A 92 -5.94 1.01 -5.27
C PHE A 92 -7.12 1.76 -5.92
N TYR A 93 -7.43 1.42 -7.17
CA TYR A 93 -8.67 1.84 -7.83
C TYR A 93 -9.91 1.22 -7.19
N LYS A 94 -9.82 -0.07 -6.82
CA LYS A 94 -10.94 -0.83 -6.23
C LYS A 94 -10.49 -1.51 -4.95
N ALA A 95 -11.43 -1.57 -4.01
CA ALA A 95 -11.33 -2.39 -2.81
C ALA A 95 -12.72 -3.00 -2.53
N ASN A 96 -12.73 -4.22 -2.01
CA ASN A 96 -13.91 -4.99 -1.65
C ASN A 96 -14.00 -5.11 -0.12
N ASP A 97 -15.18 -5.42 0.39
CA ASP A 97 -15.41 -5.65 1.82
C ASP A 97 -14.90 -4.51 2.72
N ILE A 98 -15.11 -3.27 2.28
CA ILE A 98 -14.81 -2.05 3.03
C ILE A 98 -16.10 -1.29 3.35
N ALA A 99 -16.26 -0.89 4.61
CA ALA A 99 -17.26 0.05 5.09
C ALA A 99 -16.63 1.43 5.36
N ILE A 100 -17.29 2.50 4.92
CA ILE A 100 -16.82 3.87 5.15
C ILE A 100 -17.45 4.40 6.43
N SER A 101 -16.66 5.09 7.26
CA SER A 101 -17.11 5.69 8.51
C SER A 101 -16.81 7.19 8.57
N GLY A 102 -17.79 7.96 9.03
CA GLY A 102 -17.69 9.41 9.19
C GLY A 102 -17.89 10.21 7.90
N ARG A 103 -17.60 11.51 7.99
CA ARG A 103 -17.69 12.45 6.87
C ARG A 103 -16.36 12.54 6.13
N SER A 104 -16.41 12.95 4.88
CA SER A 104 -15.20 13.27 4.11
C SER A 104 -14.55 14.56 4.62
N VAL A 105 -13.22 14.55 4.77
CA VAL A 105 -12.39 15.59 5.39
C VAL A 105 -11.28 15.99 4.42
N LYS A 106 -11.01 17.29 4.25
CA LYS A 106 -9.94 17.79 3.35
C LYS A 106 -8.65 18.11 4.10
N GLU A 107 -8.80 18.47 5.35
CA GLU A 107 -7.75 18.83 6.28
C GLU A 107 -6.72 17.70 6.36
N ASP A 108 -5.44 18.05 6.28
CA ASP A 108 -4.31 17.12 6.40
C ASP A 108 -4.30 15.95 5.40
N SER A 109 -4.94 16.14 4.24
CA SER A 109 -4.91 15.17 3.15
C SER A 109 -3.51 15.02 2.57
N TRP A 110 -3.04 13.78 2.47
CA TRP A 110 -1.76 13.45 1.83
C TRP A 110 -1.76 13.61 0.31
N PHE A 111 -2.95 13.65 -0.31
CA PHE A 111 -3.11 13.78 -1.75
C PHE A 111 -3.83 15.09 -2.06
N PRO A 112 -3.09 16.15 -2.48
CA PRO A 112 -3.68 17.44 -2.78
C PRO A 112 -4.83 17.34 -3.78
N GLY A 113 -5.95 18.00 -3.47
CA GLY A 113 -7.17 17.94 -4.28
C GLY A 113 -8.07 16.73 -4.00
N TYR A 114 -7.75 15.92 -2.98
CA TYR A 114 -8.60 14.84 -2.49
C TYR A 114 -8.98 15.05 -1.03
N ALA A 115 -10.20 14.65 -0.69
CA ALA A 115 -10.69 14.55 0.68
C ALA A 115 -10.69 13.08 1.10
N TRP A 116 -10.31 12.77 2.34
CA TRP A 116 -10.25 11.42 2.87
C TRP A 116 -11.45 11.09 3.77
N THR A 117 -11.81 9.82 3.83
CA THR A 117 -12.83 9.27 4.74
C THR A 117 -12.33 7.95 5.30
N ILE A 118 -12.58 7.67 6.58
CA ILE A 118 -12.08 6.44 7.23
C ILE A 118 -12.72 5.21 6.57
N ALA A 119 -11.89 4.21 6.28
CA ALA A 119 -12.28 2.94 5.67
C ALA A 119 -11.96 1.78 6.62
N ASN A 120 -13.00 1.03 6.99
CA ASN A 120 -12.94 -0.12 7.89
C ASN A 120 -13.24 -1.41 7.13
N CYS A 121 -12.69 -2.52 7.59
CA CYS A 121 -13.09 -3.84 7.10
C CYS A 121 -14.57 -4.06 7.38
N ALA A 122 -15.37 -4.41 6.37
CA ALA A 122 -16.79 -4.67 6.54
C ALA A 122 -17.08 -5.94 7.36
N THR A 123 -16.09 -6.82 7.53
CA THR A 123 -16.23 -8.10 8.26
C THR A 123 -15.86 -7.98 9.74
N CYS A 124 -14.70 -7.38 10.05
CA CYS A 124 -14.18 -7.32 11.42
C CYS A 124 -14.06 -5.90 11.99
N GLU A 125 -14.55 -4.91 11.24
CA GLU A 125 -14.63 -3.49 11.64
C GLU A 125 -13.30 -2.79 11.93
N THR A 126 -12.17 -3.50 11.86
CA THR A 126 -10.83 -2.91 11.96
C THR A 126 -10.64 -1.85 10.88
N GLN A 127 -10.12 -0.69 11.26
CA GLN A 127 -9.72 0.33 10.31
C GLN A 127 -8.64 -0.21 9.37
N LEU A 128 -8.91 -0.23 8.06
CA LEU A 128 -7.95 -0.66 7.04
C LEU A 128 -7.20 0.53 6.45
N GLY A 129 -7.83 1.70 6.38
CA GLY A 129 -7.20 2.90 5.85
C GLY A 129 -8.24 3.98 5.53
N TRP A 130 -8.23 4.47 4.28
CA TRP A 130 -9.04 5.61 3.85
C TRP A 130 -9.55 5.49 2.41
N LEU A 131 -10.73 6.05 2.14
CA LEU A 131 -11.18 6.42 0.79
C LEU A 131 -10.78 7.87 0.52
N PHE A 132 -10.05 8.11 -0.56
CA PHE A 132 -9.78 9.45 -1.09
C PHE A 132 -10.74 9.76 -2.24
N THR A 133 -11.42 10.90 -2.16
CA THR A 133 -12.39 11.36 -3.16
C THR A 133 -11.97 12.72 -3.69
N ALA A 134 -11.94 12.86 -5.02
CA ALA A 134 -11.54 14.10 -5.68
C ALA A 134 -12.48 15.24 -5.32
N THR A 135 -11.91 16.40 -4.98
CA THR A 135 -12.69 17.61 -4.65
C THR A 135 -13.12 18.39 -5.89
N SER A 136 -12.70 17.95 -7.08
CA SER A 136 -12.99 18.57 -8.37
C SER A 136 -13.19 17.51 -9.45
N LYS A 137 -14.14 17.73 -10.36
CA LYS A 137 -14.43 16.82 -11.49
C LYS A 137 -13.29 16.72 -12.51
N LYS A 138 -12.31 17.64 -12.46
CA LYS A 138 -11.14 17.64 -13.36
C LYS A 138 -10.07 16.63 -12.94
N LEU A 139 -10.05 16.22 -11.67
CA LEU A 139 -9.05 15.29 -11.17
C LEU A 139 -9.42 13.85 -11.52
N LYS A 140 -8.39 13.07 -11.80
CA LYS A 140 -8.48 11.63 -12.03
C LYS A 140 -7.46 10.90 -11.14
N PRO A 141 -7.84 9.75 -10.55
CA PRO A 141 -9.20 9.20 -10.52
C PRO A 141 -10.20 10.05 -9.71
N SER A 142 -11.50 9.81 -9.87
CA SER A 142 -12.52 10.49 -9.05
C SER A 142 -12.49 10.05 -7.59
N SER A 143 -12.00 8.83 -7.34
CA SER A 143 -11.76 8.29 -6.03
C SER A 143 -10.76 7.15 -6.11
N PHE A 144 -10.08 6.87 -5.00
CA PHE A 144 -9.20 5.72 -4.85
C PHE A 144 -9.08 5.35 -3.37
N TRP A 145 -8.67 4.13 -3.10
CA TRP A 145 -8.49 3.61 -1.76
C TRP A 145 -7.02 3.66 -1.35
N ALA A 146 -6.76 3.96 -0.09
CA ALA A 146 -5.47 3.83 0.56
C ALA A 146 -5.59 2.83 1.70
N VAL A 147 -4.89 1.71 1.62
CA VAL A 147 -4.92 0.64 2.63
C VAL A 147 -3.58 0.61 3.36
N ARG A 148 -3.61 0.56 4.69
CA ARG A 148 -2.42 0.50 5.54
C ARG A 148 -1.74 -0.86 5.41
N SER A 149 -0.43 -0.87 5.15
CA SER A 149 0.35 -2.12 5.05
C SER A 149 0.31 -2.93 6.35
N SER A 150 0.32 -2.26 7.50
CA SER A 150 0.27 -2.93 8.82
C SER A 150 -1.05 -3.67 9.10
N GLN A 151 -2.09 -3.41 8.31
CA GLN A 151 -3.41 -4.03 8.47
C GLN A 151 -3.72 -5.11 7.44
N VAL A 152 -2.74 -5.46 6.60
CA VAL A 152 -2.90 -6.52 5.60
C VAL A 152 -2.08 -7.76 5.95
N ALA A 153 -2.63 -8.92 5.60
CA ALA A 153 -1.93 -10.19 5.70
C ALA A 153 -1.09 -10.43 4.44
N ASP A 154 -0.04 -11.23 4.59
CA ASP A 154 0.69 -11.77 3.45
C ASP A 154 -0.20 -12.73 2.67
N ASP A 155 -0.33 -12.53 1.36
CA ASP A 155 -0.92 -13.51 0.45
C ASP A 155 0.21 -14.35 -0.13
N MET A 156 0.87 -15.13 0.72
CA MET A 156 1.82 -16.15 0.28
C MET A 156 1.04 -17.43 0.01
N ARG A 157 0.86 -17.76 -1.28
CA ARG A 157 0.38 -19.07 -1.71
C ARG A 157 1.46 -20.13 -1.58
#